data_AF-A0A9P6WXR2-F1
#
_entry.id   AF-A0A9P6WXR2-F1
#
_cell.length_a   1.000
_cell.length_b   1.000
_cell.length_c   1.000
_cell.angle_alpha   90.00
_cell.angle_beta   90.00
_cell.angle_gamma   90.00
#
_symmetry.space_group_name_H-M   'P 1'
#
loop_
_entity.id
_entity.type
_entity.pdbx_description
1 polymer ?
#
loop_
_entity_poly.entity_id
_entity_poly.type
_entity_poly.pdbx_seq_one_letter_code
_entity_poly.pdbx_strand_id
1 'polypeptide(L)'
;MLVSNSDYNNNNNVDPNATFTLTEEQQEALYQQFAQRYQTEHPNQDASTRRNEVMELPEEIWDELNSSSRNELQSNSKRFIRDTQRYVAGDWTKTPVINKPFVADLKRYNMEAKQVISNRYDDLDKLRIVGRSAAEIFEGLGAYMKSGDQETFFQVMKKVRQLSIFSFATSQEIDREAKELTLAALRLPQHAKHLEEQHVEDDIKRMVFSNQDVEKIH
;
A
#
# COMPACT_ATOMS: atom_id res chain seq x y z
N MET A 1 25.49 53.35 -48.76
CA MET A 1 24.80 54.04 -47.65
C MET A 1 24.63 53.02 -46.54
N LEU A 2 25.42 53.19 -45.48
CA LEU A 2 25.52 52.27 -44.33
C LEU A 2 24.98 53.00 -43.10
N VAL A 3 24.25 52.25 -42.27
CA VAL A 3 23.77 52.64 -40.94
C VAL A 3 24.95 52.83 -40.00
N SER A 4 24.91 53.82 -39.10
CA SER A 4 25.74 53.84 -37.88
C SER A 4 25.09 54.63 -36.76
N ASN A 5 25.15 54.01 -35.58
CA ASN A 5 24.66 54.41 -34.26
C ASN A 5 25.38 55.64 -33.69
N SER A 6 24.65 56.43 -32.90
CA SER A 6 24.91 56.75 -31.49
C SER A 6 23.72 57.59 -31.01
N ASP A 7 23.10 57.37 -29.86
CA ASP A 7 23.67 57.73 -28.57
C ASP A 7 23.01 56.94 -27.42
N TYR A 8 23.89 56.45 -26.54
CA TYR A 8 23.59 56.06 -25.17
C TYR A 8 23.38 57.33 -24.32
N ASN A 9 22.27 57.42 -23.56
CA ASN A 9 22.24 57.82 -22.15
C ASN A 9 20.79 57.75 -21.65
N ASN A 10 20.42 56.75 -20.84
CA ASN A 10 20.60 56.70 -19.38
C ASN A 10 19.74 57.73 -18.63
N ASN A 11 18.70 57.25 -17.95
CA ASN A 11 18.24 57.77 -16.67
C ASN A 11 17.27 56.79 -16.02
N ASN A 12 17.86 55.79 -15.35
CA ASN A 12 17.20 55.13 -14.22
C ASN A 12 17.07 56.15 -13.09
N ASN A 13 15.87 56.65 -12.86
CA ASN A 13 15.53 57.37 -11.64
C ASN A 13 14.23 56.75 -11.11
N VAL A 14 14.36 55.60 -10.45
CA VAL A 14 13.25 54.96 -9.73
C VAL A 14 13.28 55.50 -8.31
N ASP A 15 12.26 56.29 -7.97
CA ASP A 15 12.04 56.83 -6.63
C ASP A 15 11.84 55.68 -5.62
N PRO A 16 12.68 55.56 -4.56
CA PRO A 16 12.59 54.46 -3.61
C PRO A 16 11.34 54.50 -2.70
N ASN A 17 10.53 55.57 -2.75
CA ASN A 17 9.32 55.72 -1.94
C ASN A 17 8.03 55.82 -2.77
N ALA A 18 8.04 55.42 -4.04
CA ALA A 18 6.81 55.27 -4.80
C ALA A 18 5.98 54.12 -4.23
N THR A 19 5.02 54.43 -3.36
CA THR A 19 3.99 53.48 -2.93
C THR A 19 3.18 53.10 -4.17
N PHE A 20 3.42 51.90 -4.70
CA PHE A 20 2.73 51.39 -5.87
C PHE A 20 1.29 51.03 -5.48
N THR A 21 0.38 52.01 -5.46
CA THR A 21 -1.05 51.77 -5.28
C THR A 21 -1.63 51.22 -6.57
N LEU A 22 -1.76 49.90 -6.62
CA LEU A 22 -2.51 49.20 -7.67
C LEU A 22 -3.94 49.73 -7.71
N THR A 23 -4.45 50.01 -8.92
CA THR A 23 -5.88 50.32 -9.10
C THR A 23 -6.73 49.10 -8.75
N GLU A 24 -8.00 49.29 -8.38
CA GLU A 24 -8.91 48.16 -8.08
C GLU A 24 -8.94 47.14 -9.22
N GLU A 25 -8.95 47.61 -10.47
CA GLU A 25 -8.91 46.75 -11.66
C GLU A 25 -7.61 45.94 -11.77
N GLN A 26 -6.46 46.52 -11.42
CA GLN A 26 -5.18 45.82 -11.39
C GLN A 26 -5.10 44.82 -10.23
N GLN A 27 -5.71 45.13 -9.08
CA GLN A 27 -5.83 44.19 -7.96
C GLN A 27 -6.74 43.02 -8.33
N GLU A 28 -7.91 43.29 -8.91
CA GLU A 28 -8.85 42.27 -9.40
C GLU A 28 -8.18 41.35 -10.43
N ALA A 29 -7.45 41.93 -11.40
CA ALA A 29 -6.71 41.16 -12.39
C ALA A 29 -5.64 40.24 -11.75
N LEU A 30 -4.94 40.72 -10.72
CA LEU A 30 -3.99 39.90 -9.97
C LEU A 30 -4.69 38.79 -9.17
N TYR A 31 -5.84 39.07 -8.56
CA TYR A 31 -6.64 38.05 -7.87
C TYR A 31 -7.15 36.97 -8.82
N GLN A 32 -7.65 37.35 -9.99
CA GLN A 32 -8.11 36.41 -11.01
C GLN A 32 -6.94 35.58 -11.55
N GLN A 33 -5.80 36.20 -11.82
CA GLN A 33 -4.61 35.50 -12.29
C GLN A 33 -4.06 34.55 -11.21
N PHE A 34 -4.11 34.95 -9.94
CA PHE A 34 -3.75 34.08 -8.81
C PHE A 34 -4.71 32.91 -8.66
N ALA A 35 -6.03 33.15 -8.71
CA ALA A 35 -7.05 32.11 -8.64
C ALA A 35 -6.89 31.08 -9.78
N GLN A 36 -6.60 31.56 -10.99
CA GLN A 36 -6.39 30.71 -12.15
C GLN A 36 -5.10 29.89 -12.05
N ARG A 37 -3.99 30.47 -11.55
CA ARG A 37 -2.76 29.72 -11.26
C ARG A 37 -2.96 28.70 -10.15
N TYR A 38 -3.66 29.08 -9.09
CA TYR A 38 -3.98 28.17 -7.98
C TYR A 38 -4.80 26.96 -8.46
N GLN A 39 -5.78 27.16 -9.35
CA GLN A 39 -6.54 26.06 -9.96
C GLN A 39 -5.71 25.21 -10.92
N THR A 40 -4.74 25.80 -11.63
CA THR A 40 -3.91 25.12 -12.63
C THR A 40 -2.73 24.36 -12.01
N GLU A 41 -2.15 24.89 -10.93
CA GLU A 41 -1.05 24.29 -10.16
C GLU A 41 -1.57 23.34 -9.06
N HIS A 42 -2.81 23.54 -8.59
CA HIS A 42 -3.53 22.63 -7.71
C HIS A 42 -4.87 22.15 -8.32
N PRO A 43 -4.87 21.45 -9.47
CA PRO A 43 -6.10 20.91 -10.08
C PRO A 43 -6.74 19.78 -9.24
N ASN A 44 -6.27 19.54 -8.02
CA ASN A 44 -6.67 18.46 -7.12
C ASN A 44 -6.66 18.90 -5.65
N GLN A 45 -7.41 19.96 -5.32
CA GLN A 45 -7.81 20.18 -3.92
C GLN A 45 -8.86 19.20 -3.40
N ASP A 46 -9.18 18.17 -4.18
CA ASP A 46 -9.87 16.94 -3.75
C ASP A 46 -8.94 15.89 -3.14
N ALA A 47 -7.63 16.15 -2.98
CA ALA A 47 -6.70 15.21 -2.38
C ALA A 47 -6.93 14.98 -0.87
N SER A 48 -7.53 15.96 -0.17
CA SER A 48 -7.97 15.82 1.22
C SER A 48 -9.30 15.06 1.35
N THR A 49 -10.19 15.19 0.35
CA THR A 49 -11.49 14.50 0.32
C THR A 49 -11.32 13.01 -0.03
N ARG A 50 -10.45 12.69 -1.00
CA ARG A 50 -10.11 11.30 -1.38
C ARG A 50 -9.43 10.48 -0.29
N ARG A 51 -8.80 11.11 0.72
CA ARG A 51 -8.14 10.36 1.82
C ARG A 51 -9.12 9.61 2.73
N ASN A 52 -10.37 10.06 2.77
CA ASN A 52 -11.44 9.45 3.58
C ASN A 52 -12.49 8.73 2.74
N GLU A 53 -12.34 8.72 1.42
CA GLU A 53 -13.23 8.02 0.52
C GLU A 53 -12.83 6.54 0.51
N VAL A 54 -13.71 5.67 1.01
CA VAL A 54 -13.50 4.23 0.99
C VAL A 54 -13.62 3.78 -0.46
N MET A 55 -12.49 3.47 -1.09
CA MET A 55 -12.46 2.94 -2.45
C MET A 55 -12.71 1.43 -2.40
N GLU A 56 -13.62 0.95 -3.24
CA GLU A 56 -13.80 -0.47 -3.45
C GLU A 56 -12.57 -1.08 -4.16
N LEU A 57 -12.34 -2.38 -3.92
CA LEU A 57 -11.30 -3.10 -4.62
C LEU A 57 -11.62 -3.17 -6.12
N PRO A 58 -10.63 -3.05 -7.01
CA PRO A 58 -10.83 -3.30 -8.43
C PRO A 58 -11.45 -4.69 -8.66
N GLU A 59 -12.44 -4.76 -9.56
CA GLU A 59 -13.25 -5.96 -9.84
C GLU A 59 -12.40 -7.21 -10.05
N GLU A 60 -11.36 -7.14 -10.89
CA GLU A 60 -10.49 -8.30 -11.16
C GLU A 60 -9.82 -8.88 -9.90
N ILE A 61 -9.46 -8.02 -8.94
CA ILE A 61 -8.83 -8.45 -7.68
C ILE A 61 -9.90 -9.03 -6.75
N TRP A 62 -11.05 -8.35 -6.66
CA TRP A 62 -12.16 -8.79 -5.84
C TRP A 62 -12.71 -10.15 -6.31
N ASP A 63 -12.90 -10.32 -7.60
CA ASP A 63 -13.38 -11.55 -8.22
C ASP A 63 -12.42 -12.71 -7.98
N GLU A 64 -11.11 -12.51 -8.20
CA GLU A 64 -10.14 -13.59 -8.01
C GLU A 64 -10.06 -13.99 -6.53
N LEU A 65 -10.18 -13.05 -5.59
CA LEU A 65 -10.17 -13.34 -4.16
C LEU A 65 -11.41 -14.11 -3.68
N ASN A 66 -12.60 -13.78 -4.21
CA ASN A 66 -13.86 -14.36 -3.74
C ASN A 66 -14.32 -15.58 -4.53
N SER A 67 -13.94 -15.69 -5.81
CA SER A 67 -14.33 -16.80 -6.68
C SER A 67 -13.36 -17.97 -6.63
N SER A 68 -12.09 -17.72 -6.29
CA SER A 68 -11.08 -18.79 -6.18
C SER A 68 -11.26 -19.58 -4.89
N SER A 69 -11.08 -20.89 -4.97
CA SER A 69 -10.95 -21.72 -3.79
C SER A 69 -9.66 -21.40 -3.02
N ARG A 70 -9.65 -21.73 -1.73
CA ARG A 70 -8.45 -21.58 -0.89
C ARG A 70 -7.22 -22.30 -1.47
N ASN A 71 -7.41 -23.50 -2.03
CA ASN A 71 -6.33 -24.28 -2.61
C ASN A 71 -5.76 -23.61 -3.87
N GLU A 72 -6.61 -22.98 -4.68
CA GLU A 72 -6.19 -22.21 -5.85
C GLU A 72 -5.40 -20.97 -5.44
N LEU A 73 -5.90 -20.20 -4.46
CA LEU A 73 -5.18 -19.04 -3.92
C LEU A 73 -3.82 -19.42 -3.33
N GLN A 74 -3.72 -20.55 -2.63
CA GLN A 74 -2.45 -21.06 -2.11
C GLN A 74 -1.50 -21.52 -3.22
N SER A 75 -2.01 -22.18 -4.27
CA SER A 75 -1.22 -22.59 -5.43
C SER A 75 -0.69 -21.37 -6.19
N ASN A 76 -1.56 -20.38 -6.43
CA ASN A 76 -1.21 -19.12 -7.07
C ASN A 76 -0.18 -18.35 -6.25
N SER A 77 -0.32 -18.31 -4.92
CA SER A 77 0.65 -17.68 -4.02
C SER A 77 2.03 -18.35 -4.10
N LYS A 78 2.09 -19.69 -4.12
CA LYS A 78 3.37 -20.42 -4.29
C LYS A 78 4.03 -20.11 -5.63
N ARG A 79 3.24 -20.07 -6.70
CA ARG A 79 3.72 -19.68 -8.04
C ARG A 79 4.24 -18.24 -8.02
N PHE A 80 3.48 -17.31 -7.44
CA PHE A 80 3.87 -15.91 -7.32
C PHE A 80 5.19 -15.74 -6.54
N ILE A 81 5.33 -16.38 -5.37
CA ILE A 81 6.57 -16.35 -4.56
C ILE A 81 7.77 -16.86 -5.38
N ARG A 82 7.58 -17.96 -6.12
CA ARG A 82 8.64 -18.55 -6.95
C ARG A 82 9.03 -17.65 -8.11
N ASP A 83 8.05 -17.01 -8.74
CA ASP A 83 8.22 -16.17 -9.93
C ASP A 83 8.67 -14.74 -9.55
N THR A 84 8.65 -14.38 -8.25
CA THR A 84 9.19 -13.13 -7.69
C THR A 84 10.72 -13.17 -7.70
N GLN A 85 11.33 -12.17 -8.31
CA GLN A 85 12.75 -11.90 -8.34
C GLN A 85 13.32 -11.78 -6.93
N ARG A 86 14.54 -12.33 -6.77
CA ARG A 86 15.28 -12.20 -5.52
C ARG A 86 15.99 -10.86 -5.49
N TYR A 87 15.68 -10.07 -4.47
CA TYR A 87 16.47 -8.91 -4.07
C TYR A 87 17.16 -9.23 -2.75
N VAL A 88 18.45 -8.97 -2.72
CA VAL A 88 19.27 -9.04 -1.52
C VAL A 88 19.90 -7.68 -1.32
N ALA A 89 19.69 -7.12 -0.14
CA ALA A 89 20.41 -5.94 0.32
C ALA A 89 21.07 -6.29 1.66
N GLY A 90 20.71 -5.59 2.73
CA GLY A 90 21.15 -5.93 4.09
C GLY A 90 20.47 -7.18 4.66
N ASP A 91 20.88 -7.57 5.87
CA ASP A 91 20.35 -8.78 6.54
C ASP A 91 18.84 -8.74 6.80
N TRP A 92 18.24 -7.55 6.86
CA TRP A 92 16.79 -7.38 6.97
C TRP A 92 16.00 -7.94 5.77
N THR A 93 16.67 -8.14 4.62
CA THR A 93 16.09 -8.80 3.43
C THR A 93 16.11 -10.33 3.51
N LYS A 94 16.74 -10.90 4.53
CA LYS A 94 16.84 -12.35 4.76
C LYS A 94 15.95 -12.78 5.91
N THR A 95 15.44 -14.00 5.83
CA THR A 95 14.74 -14.66 6.93
C THR A 95 15.74 -14.96 8.05
N PRO A 96 15.57 -14.43 9.26
CA PRO A 96 16.37 -14.85 10.40
C PRO A 96 15.98 -16.28 10.80
N VAL A 97 16.97 -17.05 11.25
CA VAL A 97 16.76 -18.41 11.77
C VAL A 97 17.25 -18.45 13.20
N ILE A 98 16.43 -19.03 14.09
CA ILE A 98 16.83 -19.25 15.49
C ILE A 98 18.02 -20.22 15.50
N ASN A 99 19.13 -19.82 16.13
CA ASN A 99 20.33 -20.65 16.19
C ASN A 99 20.01 -21.98 16.89
N LYS A 100 20.43 -23.09 16.26
CA LYS A 100 20.13 -24.47 16.70
C LYS A 100 20.36 -24.72 18.21
N PRO A 101 21.45 -24.25 18.84
CA PRO A 101 21.67 -24.48 20.28
C PRO A 101 20.54 -23.94 21.16
N PHE A 102 19.94 -22.80 20.82
CA PHE A 102 18.90 -22.17 21.63
C PHE A 102 17.50 -22.77 21.39
N VAL A 103 17.33 -23.63 20.38
CA VAL A 103 16.02 -24.22 20.07
C VAL A 103 15.54 -25.13 21.20
N ALA A 104 16.45 -25.89 21.83
CA ALA A 104 16.12 -26.76 22.95
C ALA A 104 15.74 -25.95 24.19
N ASP A 105 16.50 -24.90 24.49
CA ASP A 105 16.22 -24.01 25.62
C ASP A 105 14.90 -23.27 25.44
N LEU A 106 14.64 -22.71 24.26
CA LEU A 106 13.36 -22.05 23.97
C LEU A 106 12.17 -23.00 24.12
N LYS A 107 12.28 -24.25 23.64
CA LYS A 107 11.23 -25.25 23.84
C LYS A 107 11.02 -25.57 25.32
N ARG A 108 12.10 -25.63 26.11
CA ARG A 108 12.07 -26.02 27.53
C ARG A 108 11.50 -24.92 28.42
N TYR A 109 11.88 -23.67 28.16
CA TYR A 109 11.56 -22.55 29.05
C TYR A 109 10.30 -21.79 28.62
N ASN A 110 10.01 -21.71 27.31
CA ASN A 110 8.85 -20.99 26.81
C ASN A 110 8.44 -21.46 25.39
N MET A 111 7.79 -22.62 25.32
CA MET A 111 7.33 -23.21 24.04
C MET A 111 6.40 -22.25 23.28
N GLU A 112 5.56 -21.51 23.98
CA GLU A 112 4.65 -20.51 23.41
C GLU A 112 5.43 -19.35 22.76
N ALA A 113 6.46 -18.81 23.44
CA ALA A 113 7.30 -17.77 22.87
C ALA A 113 8.03 -18.24 21.61
N LYS A 114 8.49 -19.50 21.58
CA LYS A 114 9.09 -20.06 20.36
C LYS A 114 8.08 -20.03 19.20
N GLN A 115 6.85 -20.47 19.43
CA GLN A 115 5.82 -20.48 18.39
C GLN A 115 5.51 -19.07 17.91
N VAL A 116 5.35 -18.11 18.83
CA VAL A 116 5.10 -16.71 18.50
C VAL A 116 6.24 -16.10 17.68
N ILE A 117 7.50 -16.37 18.04
CA ILE A 117 8.67 -15.88 17.30
C ILE A 117 8.70 -16.48 15.89
N SER A 118 8.47 -17.78 15.75
CA SER A 118 8.40 -18.44 14.43
C SER A 118 7.32 -17.81 13.55
N ASN A 119 6.09 -17.68 14.07
CA ASN A 119 4.97 -17.09 13.30
C ASN A 119 5.30 -15.67 12.85
N ARG A 120 5.93 -14.85 13.71
CA ARG A 120 6.38 -13.50 13.33
C ARG A 120 7.42 -13.50 12.21
N TYR A 121 8.34 -14.46 12.20
CA TYR A 121 9.31 -14.58 11.11
C TYR A 121 8.66 -15.03 9.81
N ASP A 122 7.68 -15.93 9.87
CA ASP A 122 6.90 -16.36 8.71
C ASP A 122 6.09 -15.18 8.13
N ASP A 123 5.44 -14.35 8.97
CA ASP A 123 4.72 -13.16 8.53
C ASP A 123 5.66 -12.10 7.93
N LEU A 124 6.83 -11.89 8.53
CA LEU A 124 7.86 -11.01 7.97
C LEU A 124 8.36 -11.52 6.61
N ASP A 125 8.43 -12.82 6.40
CA ASP A 125 8.80 -13.39 5.11
C ASP A 125 7.77 -13.09 4.03
N LYS A 126 6.48 -13.20 4.36
CA LYS A 126 5.39 -12.79 3.46
C LYS A 126 5.53 -11.30 3.10
N LEU A 127 5.83 -10.44 4.08
CA LEU A 127 6.08 -9.01 3.84
C LEU A 127 7.32 -8.74 2.98
N ARG A 128 8.40 -9.53 3.16
CA ARG A 128 9.59 -9.45 2.29
C ARG A 128 9.26 -9.80 0.83
N ILE A 129 8.36 -10.76 0.59
CA ILE A 129 7.89 -11.07 -0.77
C ILE A 129 7.14 -9.87 -1.36
N VAL A 130 6.24 -9.24 -0.60
CA VAL A 130 5.54 -8.01 -1.03
C VAL A 130 6.55 -6.92 -1.41
N GLY A 131 7.55 -6.69 -0.57
CA GLY A 131 8.61 -5.70 -0.83
C GLY A 131 9.44 -6.01 -2.08
N ARG A 132 9.79 -7.28 -2.32
CA ARG A 132 10.53 -7.71 -3.53
C ARG A 132 9.70 -7.52 -4.79
N SER A 133 8.43 -7.91 -4.77
CA SER A 133 7.53 -7.69 -5.91
C SER A 133 7.29 -6.21 -6.17
N ALA A 134 7.19 -5.38 -5.14
CA ALA A 134 7.07 -3.93 -5.29
C ALA A 134 8.33 -3.33 -5.95
N ALA A 135 9.52 -3.83 -5.62
CA ALA A 135 10.77 -3.43 -6.28
C ALA A 135 10.77 -3.82 -7.77
N GLU A 136 10.29 -5.02 -8.13
CA GLU A 136 10.14 -5.41 -9.55
C GLU A 136 9.18 -4.52 -10.32
N ILE A 137 8.05 -4.17 -9.70
CA ILE A 137 7.07 -3.27 -10.31
C ILE A 137 7.72 -1.90 -10.54
N PHE A 138 8.49 -1.39 -9.57
CA PHE A 138 9.21 -0.14 -9.71
C PHE A 138 10.22 -0.17 -10.87
N GLU A 139 11.03 -1.23 -10.96
CA GLU A 139 11.99 -1.40 -12.07
C GLU A 139 11.28 -1.52 -13.42
N GLY A 140 10.19 -2.30 -13.48
CA GLY A 140 9.38 -2.49 -14.68
C GLY A 140 8.71 -1.21 -15.16
N LEU A 141 8.18 -0.39 -14.25
CA LEU A 141 7.67 0.95 -14.57
C LEU A 141 8.78 1.85 -15.12
N GLY A 142 9.96 1.82 -14.50
CA GLY A 142 11.13 2.56 -14.98
C GLY A 142 11.59 2.11 -16.37
N ALA A 143 11.49 0.81 -16.68
CA ALA A 143 11.77 0.27 -18.01
C ALA A 143 10.73 0.75 -19.04
N TYR A 144 9.44 0.66 -18.69
CA TYR A 144 8.35 1.16 -19.53
C TYR A 144 8.49 2.65 -19.84
N MET A 145 8.79 3.48 -18.84
CA MET A 145 8.99 4.92 -19.06
C MET A 145 10.10 5.24 -20.05
N LYS A 146 11.12 4.37 -20.17
CA LYS A 146 12.23 4.54 -21.11
C LYS A 146 11.91 4.04 -22.51
N SER A 147 11.19 2.92 -22.62
CA SER A 147 10.94 2.26 -23.89
C SER A 147 9.61 2.65 -24.53
N GLY A 148 8.60 3.03 -23.73
CA GLY A 148 7.20 3.15 -24.16
C GLY A 148 6.55 1.81 -24.52
N ASP A 149 7.20 0.69 -24.22
CA ASP A 149 6.79 -0.64 -24.65
C ASP A 149 5.53 -1.13 -23.92
N GLN A 150 4.45 -1.34 -24.68
CA GLN A 150 3.17 -1.76 -24.13
C GLN A 150 3.22 -3.14 -23.48
N GLU A 151 4.03 -4.06 -24.02
CA GLU A 151 4.16 -5.40 -23.42
C GLU A 151 4.76 -5.30 -22.01
N THR A 152 5.82 -4.49 -21.84
CA THR A 152 6.39 -4.19 -20.51
C THR A 152 5.33 -3.62 -19.57
N PHE A 153 4.48 -2.70 -20.03
CA PHE A 153 3.40 -2.15 -19.21
C PHE A 153 2.38 -3.22 -18.79
N PHE A 154 1.94 -4.08 -19.71
CA PHE A 154 0.99 -5.16 -19.38
C PHE A 154 1.58 -6.16 -18.39
N GLN A 155 2.87 -6.51 -18.51
CA GLN A 155 3.53 -7.38 -17.55
C GLN A 155 3.62 -6.74 -16.15
N VAL A 156 3.87 -5.44 -16.07
CA VAL A 156 3.85 -4.69 -14.81
C VAL A 156 2.45 -4.69 -14.20
N MET A 157 1.41 -4.38 -14.98
CA MET A 157 0.03 -4.38 -14.49
C MET A 157 -0.40 -5.76 -13.97
N LYS A 158 -0.02 -6.83 -14.67
CA LYS A 158 -0.25 -8.19 -14.21
C LYS A 158 0.44 -8.47 -12.87
N LYS A 159 1.69 -8.04 -12.69
CA LYS A 159 2.41 -8.18 -11.41
C LYS A 159 1.76 -7.38 -10.29
N VAL A 160 1.29 -6.15 -10.56
CA VAL A 160 0.54 -5.34 -9.58
C VAL A 160 -0.71 -6.09 -9.13
N ARG A 161 -1.49 -6.65 -10.06
CA ARG A 161 -2.68 -7.44 -9.73
C ARG A 161 -2.33 -8.66 -8.86
N GLN A 162 -1.32 -9.42 -9.28
CA GLN A 162 -0.87 -10.61 -8.53
C GLN A 162 -0.35 -10.27 -7.13
N LEU A 163 0.38 -9.16 -6.98
CA LEU A 163 0.84 -8.65 -5.69
C LEU A 163 -0.33 -8.28 -4.78
N SER A 164 -1.33 -7.58 -5.30
CA SER A 164 -2.53 -7.22 -4.54
C SER A 164 -3.26 -8.48 -4.05
N ILE A 165 -3.51 -9.44 -4.94
CA ILE A 165 -4.18 -10.70 -4.59
C ILE A 165 -3.38 -11.48 -3.55
N PHE A 166 -2.06 -11.63 -3.77
CA PHE A 166 -1.18 -12.29 -2.80
C PHE A 166 -1.26 -11.62 -1.43
N SER A 167 -1.23 -10.28 -1.38
CA SER A 167 -1.25 -9.52 -0.13
C SER A 167 -2.58 -9.66 0.62
N PHE A 168 -3.72 -9.54 -0.07
CA PHE A 168 -5.04 -9.71 0.54
C PHE A 168 -5.31 -11.16 0.95
N ALA A 169 -5.03 -12.14 0.09
CA ALA A 169 -5.20 -13.56 0.42
C ALA A 169 -4.31 -13.98 1.60
N THR A 170 -3.07 -13.45 1.65
CA THR A 170 -2.18 -13.65 2.80
C THR A 170 -2.76 -13.03 4.07
N SER A 171 -3.31 -11.81 3.99
CA SER A 171 -3.89 -11.13 5.14
C SER A 171 -5.10 -11.90 5.69
N GLN A 172 -5.95 -12.42 4.81
CA GLN A 172 -7.07 -13.30 5.18
C GLN A 172 -6.61 -14.59 5.88
N GLU A 173 -5.48 -15.17 5.45
CA GLU A 173 -4.91 -16.36 6.09
C GLU A 173 -4.34 -16.04 7.48
N ILE A 174 -3.63 -14.92 7.63
CA ILE A 174 -3.10 -14.46 8.92
C ILE A 174 -4.27 -14.17 9.90
N ASP A 175 -5.32 -13.50 9.44
CA ASP A 175 -6.53 -13.25 10.23
C ASP A 175 -7.16 -14.57 10.71
N ARG A 176 -7.21 -15.58 9.82
CA ARG A 176 -7.73 -16.91 10.16
C ARG A 176 -6.88 -17.59 11.22
N GLU A 177 -5.57 -17.65 11.02
CA GLU A 177 -4.61 -18.22 11.99
C GLU A 177 -4.72 -17.53 13.36
N ALA A 178 -4.86 -16.19 13.38
CA ALA A 178 -5.05 -15.41 14.59
C ALA A 178 -6.38 -15.73 15.29
N LYS A 179 -7.47 -15.89 14.55
CA LYS A 179 -8.78 -16.30 15.10
C LYS A 179 -8.72 -17.72 15.67
N GLU A 180 -8.06 -18.66 14.99
CA GLU A 180 -7.85 -20.02 15.50
C GLU A 180 -7.03 -20.04 16.78
N LEU A 181 -5.98 -19.23 16.86
CA LEU A 181 -5.18 -19.08 18.07
C LEU A 181 -6.00 -18.47 19.21
N THR A 182 -6.87 -17.51 18.92
CA THR A 182 -7.77 -16.89 19.90
C THR A 182 -8.76 -17.92 20.46
N LEU A 183 -9.39 -18.72 19.59
CA LEU A 183 -10.27 -19.82 20.00
C LEU A 183 -9.54 -20.81 20.92
N ALA A 184 -8.32 -21.21 20.54
CA ALA A 184 -7.51 -22.13 21.33
C ALA A 184 -7.13 -21.54 22.70
N ALA A 185 -6.72 -20.27 22.75
CA ALA A 185 -6.33 -19.59 23.97
C ALA A 185 -7.50 -19.41 24.95
N LEU A 186 -8.70 -19.15 24.41
CA LEU A 186 -9.94 -19.03 25.20
C LEU A 186 -10.59 -20.38 25.53
N ARG A 187 -9.99 -21.51 25.08
CA ARG A 187 -10.52 -22.88 25.25
C ARG A 187 -11.93 -23.05 24.70
N LEU A 188 -12.24 -22.33 23.62
CA LEU A 188 -13.55 -22.36 23.00
C LEU A 188 -13.70 -23.58 22.10
N PRO A 189 -14.92 -24.14 21.95
CA PRO A 189 -15.14 -25.32 21.13
C PRO A 189 -14.81 -25.08 19.65
N GLN A 190 -14.16 -26.06 19.01
CA GLN A 190 -13.79 -25.99 17.59
C GLN A 190 -15.00 -25.89 16.64
N HIS A 191 -16.22 -26.23 17.07
CA HIS A 191 -17.42 -26.07 16.25
C HIS A 191 -17.85 -24.60 16.07
N ALA A 192 -17.35 -23.67 16.90
CA ALA A 192 -17.48 -22.23 16.69
C ALA A 192 -16.74 -21.75 15.41
N LYS A 193 -15.93 -22.61 14.78
CA LYS A 193 -15.33 -22.35 13.46
C LYS A 193 -16.36 -22.20 12.33
N HIS A 194 -17.53 -22.84 12.45
CA HIS A 194 -18.57 -22.82 11.40
C HIS A 194 -19.54 -21.63 11.50
N LEU A 195 -19.31 -20.69 12.42
CA LEU A 195 -20.10 -19.46 12.52
C LEU A 195 -19.68 -18.45 11.43
N GLU A 196 -19.27 -18.95 10.27
CA GLU A 196 -18.74 -18.24 9.10
C GLU A 196 -19.78 -17.37 8.39
N GLU A 197 -21.00 -17.25 8.91
CA GLU A 197 -22.03 -16.45 8.26
C GLU A 197 -21.65 -14.97 8.31
N GLN A 198 -21.56 -14.41 7.10
CA GLN A 198 -21.20 -13.04 6.78
C GLN A 198 -22.13 -12.07 7.50
N HIS A 199 -21.75 -11.65 8.69
CA HIS A 199 -22.35 -10.52 9.35
C HIS A 199 -21.47 -9.31 9.10
N VAL A 200 -21.90 -8.50 8.13
CA VAL A 200 -21.49 -7.10 8.06
C VAL A 200 -22.25 -6.42 9.18
N GLU A 201 -21.65 -6.33 10.36
CA GLU A 201 -22.09 -5.34 11.33
C GLU A 201 -21.70 -3.97 10.75
N ASP A 202 -22.65 -3.02 10.71
CA ASP A 202 -22.43 -1.62 10.30
C ASP A 202 -21.44 -0.86 11.22
N ASP A 203 -20.76 -1.59 12.12
CA ASP A 203 -19.79 -1.05 13.02
C ASP A 203 -18.47 -0.75 12.29
N ILE A 204 -17.94 0.44 12.57
CA ILE A 204 -16.63 0.91 12.13
C ILE A 204 -15.49 -0.08 12.52
N LYS A 205 -15.75 -0.98 13.48
CA LYS A 205 -14.81 -1.98 13.97
C LYS A 205 -15.30 -3.40 13.66
N ARG A 206 -14.53 -4.12 12.85
CA ARG A 206 -14.70 -5.57 12.67
C ARG A 206 -14.25 -6.31 13.94
N MET A 207 -15.17 -7.03 14.58
CA MET A 207 -14.88 -7.91 15.71
C MET A 207 -14.30 -9.26 15.25
N VAL A 208 -13.51 -9.92 16.11
CA VAL A 208 -12.94 -11.26 15.84
C VAL A 208 -14.03 -12.34 15.84
N PHE A 209 -15.01 -12.20 16.74
CA PHE A 209 -16.24 -12.99 16.84
C PHE A 209 -17.42 -12.04 16.71
N SER A 210 -18.46 -12.42 15.96
CA SER A 210 -19.68 -11.62 15.86
C SER A 210 -20.41 -11.60 17.21
N ASN A 211 -21.33 -10.64 17.43
CA ASN A 211 -22.16 -10.66 18.64
C ASN A 211 -22.95 -11.98 18.78
N GLN A 212 -23.43 -12.53 17.65
CA GLN A 212 -24.10 -13.83 17.62
C GLN A 212 -23.15 -14.99 17.96
N ASP A 213 -21.87 -14.90 17.57
CA ASP A 213 -20.88 -15.92 17.92
C ASP A 213 -20.69 -15.95 19.44
N VAL A 214 -20.57 -14.76 20.05
CA VAL A 214 -20.40 -14.60 21.49
C VAL A 214 -21.60 -15.15 22.27
N GLU A 215 -22.82 -14.89 21.80
CA GLU A 215 -24.04 -15.43 22.41
C GLU A 215 -24.13 -16.96 22.34
N LYS A 216 -23.63 -17.58 21.26
CA LYS A 216 -23.61 -19.04 21.10
C LYS A 216 -22.46 -19.71 21.87
N ILE A 217 -21.44 -18.95 22.24
CA ILE A 217 -20.28 -19.38 23.03
C ILE A 217 -20.58 -19.36 24.54
N HIS A 218 -21.47 -18.47 24.98
CA HIS A 218 -21.96 -18.36 26.36
C HIS A 218 -23.07 -19.34 26.70
#